data_AF-A0A9R1W908-F1
#
_entry.id   AF-A0A9R1W908-F1
#
_cell.length_a   1.000
_cell.length_b   1.000
_cell.length_c   1.000
_cell.angle_alpha   90.00
_cell.angle_beta   90.00
_cell.angle_gamma   90.00
#
_symmetry.space_group_name_H-M   'P 1'
#
loop_
_entity.id
_entity.type
_entity.pdbx_description
1 polymer ?
#
loop_
_entity_poly.entity_id
_entity_poly.type
_entity_poly.pdbx_seq_one_letter_code
_entity_poly.pdbx_strand_id
1 'polypeptide(L)'
;MAIDEEETIEQAAAARRERLKALKAAQQLLENPEEDGAPNDKEDENGNDDEENDVNVKFRNYLPHDKQLQEGKLAPPKLPKFEDPVASEPPIEEEKKDPFLNIAPKKPNWDLRRDVQKKLDKLEKRTQKAIFQLMEQQEKEKQLAEEDGKDDDSGN
;
A
#
# COMPACT_ATOMS: atom_id res chain seq x y z
N MET A 1 14.54 17.58 -15.60
CA MET A 1 13.55 16.58 -15.15
C MET A 1 14.17 15.36 -14.48
N ALA A 2 15.29 14.80 -14.94
CA ALA A 2 15.96 13.71 -14.19
C ALA A 2 16.67 14.16 -12.90
N ILE A 3 17.06 15.44 -12.80
CA ILE A 3 17.83 15.99 -11.67
C ILE A 3 16.94 16.17 -10.43
N ASP A 4 15.68 16.58 -10.62
CA ASP A 4 14.73 16.86 -9.53
C ASP A 4 14.30 15.57 -8.78
N GLU A 5 14.22 14.45 -9.50
CA GLU A 5 13.89 13.13 -8.92
C GLU A 5 15.07 12.56 -8.13
N GLU A 6 16.30 12.75 -8.61
CA GLU A 6 17.51 12.31 -7.90
C GLU A 6 17.71 13.09 -6.58
N GLU A 7 17.48 14.40 -6.58
CA GLU A 7 17.54 15.22 -5.36
C GLU A 7 16.49 14.80 -4.32
N THR A 8 15.29 14.41 -4.76
CA THR A 8 14.22 13.94 -3.87
C THR A 8 14.56 12.59 -3.22
N ILE A 9 15.17 11.68 -3.98
CA ILE A 9 15.62 10.37 -3.48
C ILE A 9 16.79 10.55 -2.50
N GLU A 10 17.72 11.46 -2.79
CA GLU A 10 18.85 11.75 -1.93
C GLU A 10 18.41 12.38 -0.61
N GLN A 11 17.44 13.31 -0.63
CA GLN A 11 16.84 13.89 0.57
C GLN A 11 16.14 12.83 1.43
N ALA A 12 15.38 11.91 0.82
CA ALA A 12 14.73 10.82 1.53
C ALA A 12 15.74 9.85 2.18
N ALA A 13 16.85 9.55 1.48
CA ALA A 13 17.93 8.73 2.00
C ALA A 13 18.66 9.40 3.17
N ALA A 14 18.90 10.71 3.10
CA ALA A 14 19.50 11.50 4.17
C ALA A 14 18.63 11.51 5.44
N ALA A 15 17.34 11.77 5.31
CA ALA A 15 16.39 11.76 6.43
C ALA A 15 16.32 10.38 7.11
N ARG A 16 16.33 9.29 6.32
CA ARG A 16 16.37 7.92 6.87
C ARG A 16 17.67 7.65 7.62
N ARG A 17 18.81 8.11 7.10
CA ARG A 17 20.13 7.93 7.74
C ARG A 17 20.21 8.68 9.07
N GLU A 18 19.68 9.89 9.13
CA GLU A 18 19.62 10.68 10.37
C GLU A 18 18.78 9.99 11.45
N ARG A 19 17.57 9.54 11.08
CA ARG A 19 16.69 8.80 11.99
C ARG A 19 17.36 7.54 12.56
N LEU A 20 18.03 6.77 11.70
CA LEU A 20 18.75 5.56 12.14
C LEU A 20 19.93 5.90 13.06
N LYS A 21 20.62 7.03 12.82
CA LYS A 21 21.71 7.49 13.69
C LYS A 21 21.20 7.88 15.07
N ALA A 22 20.05 8.58 15.15
CA ALA A 22 19.42 8.94 16.41
C ALA A 22 18.98 7.70 17.22
N LEU A 23 18.36 6.72 16.56
CA LEU A 23 17.98 5.45 17.20
C LEU A 23 19.21 4.68 17.71
N LYS A 24 20.30 4.66 16.93
CA LYS A 24 21.55 4.01 17.34
C LYS A 24 22.20 4.71 18.53
N ALA A 25 22.18 6.04 18.58
CA ALA A 25 22.69 6.81 19.72
C ALA A 25 21.88 6.57 21.00
N ALA A 26 20.55 6.55 20.89
CA ALA A 26 19.67 6.22 22.02
C ALA A 26 19.88 4.78 22.52
N GLN A 27 20.09 3.82 21.61
CA GLN A 27 20.41 2.45 21.98
C GLN A 27 21.77 2.34 22.68
N GLN A 28 22.79 3.07 22.23
CA GLN A 28 24.11 3.08 22.87
C GLN A 28 24.08 3.68 24.28
N LEU A 29 23.28 4.72 24.51
CA LEU A 29 23.04 5.29 25.84
C LEU A 29 22.35 4.28 26.78
N LEU A 30 21.44 3.46 26.24
CA LEU A 30 20.77 2.39 26.99
C LEU A 30 21.74 1.23 27.32
N GLU A 31 22.64 0.91 26.39
CA GLU A 31 23.52 -0.26 26.49
C GLU A 31 24.73 -0.02 27.40
N ASN A 32 25.19 1.23 27.53
CA ASN A 32 26.23 1.63 28.49
C ASN A 32 25.72 2.70 29.49
N PRO A 33 25.08 2.31 30.60
CA PRO A 33 24.63 3.26 31.62
C PRO A 33 25.70 3.75 32.61
N GLU A 34 27.00 3.49 32.39
CA GLU A 34 28.08 3.94 33.30
C GLU A 34 29.08 4.89 32.63
N GLU A 35 28.86 6.20 32.83
CA GLU A 35 29.84 7.18 33.35
C GLU A 35 29.21 8.59 33.28
N ASP A 36 28.44 8.97 34.30
CA ASP A 36 28.62 10.27 34.98
C ASP A 36 27.75 10.33 36.25
N GLY A 37 28.34 10.86 37.33
CA GLY A 37 28.01 10.59 38.73
C GLY A 37 26.60 10.98 39.22
N ALA A 38 26.08 10.15 40.13
CA ALA A 38 25.04 10.51 41.10
C ALA A 38 25.60 11.49 42.17
N PRO A 39 24.74 12.23 42.90
CA PRO A 39 24.14 11.68 44.15
C PRO A 39 22.63 11.99 44.25
N ASN A 40 21.77 11.03 44.61
CA ASN A 40 21.39 10.64 45.97
C ASN A 40 20.70 11.77 46.76
N ASP A 41 19.37 11.70 46.88
CA ASP A 41 18.63 12.20 48.04
C ASP A 41 17.39 11.34 48.26
N LYS A 42 17.49 10.48 49.28
CA LYS A 42 16.37 9.96 50.05
C LYS A 42 16.58 10.49 51.45
N GLU A 43 15.72 11.40 51.89
CA GLU A 43 15.47 11.63 53.31
C GLU A 43 13.96 11.72 53.54
N ASP A 44 13.56 10.92 54.52
CA ASP A 44 12.23 10.81 55.12
C ASP A 44 11.87 12.10 55.87
N GLU A 45 10.58 12.46 55.96
CA GLU A 45 9.96 12.74 57.26
C GLU A 45 8.44 12.88 57.18
N ASN A 46 7.82 12.29 58.20
CA ASN A 46 6.39 12.15 58.46
C ASN A 46 5.86 13.42 59.15
N GLY A 47 4.92 14.14 58.53
CA GLY A 47 4.24 15.30 59.11
C GLY A 47 2.72 15.13 59.01
N ASN A 48 2.08 14.99 60.17
CA ASN A 48 0.64 14.84 60.35
C ASN A 48 -0.07 16.21 60.39
N ASP A 49 -1.36 16.17 60.03
CA ASP A 49 -2.45 17.11 60.33
C ASP A 49 -2.60 18.42 59.54
N ASP A 50 -3.71 18.46 58.81
CA ASP A 50 -4.68 19.57 58.71
C ASP A 50 -4.14 20.95 58.30
N GLU A 51 -3.75 21.06 57.04
CA GLU A 51 -3.88 22.31 56.30
C GLU A 51 -4.93 22.13 55.21
N GLU A 52 -5.93 23.01 55.24
CA GLU A 52 -7.08 23.14 54.37
C GLU A 52 -6.85 22.54 52.98
N ASN A 53 -7.57 21.46 52.68
CA ASN A 53 -7.51 20.77 51.40
C ASN A 53 -8.11 21.65 50.29
N ASP A 54 -7.39 22.68 49.88
CA ASP A 54 -7.59 23.43 48.63
C ASP A 54 -7.02 22.64 47.43
N VAL A 55 -7.07 21.31 47.53
CA VAL A 55 -6.74 20.40 46.43
C VAL A 55 -7.92 20.45 45.46
N ASN A 56 -7.84 21.32 44.46
CA ASN A 56 -8.87 21.46 43.44
C ASN A 56 -8.89 20.22 42.53
N VAL A 57 -9.64 19.18 42.93
CA VAL A 57 -9.76 17.91 42.21
C VAL A 57 -10.64 18.08 40.97
N LYS A 58 -10.10 17.73 39.80
CA LYS A 58 -10.79 17.82 38.50
C LYS A 58 -11.25 16.46 38.01
N PHE A 59 -12.54 16.31 37.74
CA PHE A 59 -13.12 15.04 37.31
C PHE A 59 -13.28 14.99 35.78
N ARG A 60 -12.54 14.07 35.14
CA ARG A 60 -12.55 13.85 33.68
C ARG A 60 -13.47 12.71 33.24
N ASN A 61 -13.48 11.59 33.97
CA ASN A 61 -14.24 10.37 33.63
C ASN A 61 -15.10 9.84 34.80
N TYR A 62 -15.32 10.64 35.84
CA TYR A 62 -16.11 10.27 37.01
C TYR A 62 -17.08 11.41 37.35
N LEU A 63 -18.25 11.08 37.91
CA LEU A 63 -19.25 12.07 38.33
C LEU A 63 -19.47 11.93 39.84
N PRO A 64 -18.91 12.82 40.67
CA PRO A 64 -19.13 12.80 42.10
C PRO A 64 -20.61 12.95 42.46
N HIS A 65 -21.07 12.19 43.46
CA HIS A 65 -22.44 12.29 43.96
C HIS A 65 -22.68 13.55 44.80
N ASP A 66 -21.61 14.12 45.36
CA ASP A 66 -21.69 15.30 46.22
C ASP A 66 -21.71 16.60 45.42
N LYS A 67 -22.59 17.54 45.79
CA LYS A 67 -22.91 18.73 44.97
C LYS A 67 -21.75 19.71 44.88
N GLN A 68 -20.97 19.85 45.96
CA GLN A 68 -19.81 20.76 45.99
C GLN A 68 -18.68 20.27 45.08
N LEU A 69 -18.59 18.96 44.87
CA LEU A 69 -17.51 18.32 44.11
C LEU A 69 -17.85 18.17 42.61
N GLN A 70 -19.11 18.39 42.23
CA GLN A 70 -19.57 18.43 40.83
C GLN A 70 -19.10 19.68 40.08
N GLU A 71 -18.81 20.77 40.79
CA GLU A 71 -18.27 22.02 40.22
C GLU A 71 -16.85 21.82 39.66
N GLY A 72 -16.11 20.82 40.15
CA GLY A 72 -14.80 20.39 39.64
C GLY A 72 -14.85 19.56 38.34
N LYS A 73 -16.03 19.39 37.72
CA LYS A 73 -16.15 18.64 36.47
C LYS A 73 -15.54 19.41 35.30
N LEU A 74 -14.59 18.78 34.61
CA LEU A 74 -14.02 19.36 33.40
C LEU A 74 -14.98 19.24 32.23
N ALA A 75 -15.28 20.38 31.59
CA ALA A 75 -16.09 20.42 30.38
C ALA A 75 -15.38 19.65 29.25
N PRO A 76 -16.10 18.81 28.50
CA PRO A 76 -15.51 18.11 27.37
C PRO A 76 -15.03 19.13 26.32
N PRO A 77 -13.88 18.89 25.67
CA PRO A 77 -13.36 19.79 24.66
C PRO A 77 -14.39 19.91 23.52
N LYS A 78 -14.78 21.15 23.20
CA LYS A 78 -15.66 21.44 22.07
C LYS A 78 -14.87 21.17 20.80
N LEU A 79 -15.20 20.06 20.14
CA LEU A 79 -14.60 19.73 18.86
C LEU A 79 -14.83 20.88 17.88
N PRO A 80 -13.82 21.27 17.08
CA PRO A 80 -14.03 22.19 15.98
C PRO A 80 -15.10 21.60 15.06
N LYS A 81 -16.08 22.42 14.68
CA LYS A 81 -17.08 22.02 13.69
C LYS A 81 -16.34 21.80 12.38
N PHE A 82 -16.14 20.54 12.03
CA PHE A 82 -15.65 20.17 10.73
C PHE A 82 -16.71 20.62 9.72
N GLU A 83 -16.39 21.62 8.92
CA GLU A 83 -17.16 21.91 7.71
C GLU A 83 -16.77 20.82 6.72
N ASP A 84 -17.73 19.98 6.35
CA ASP A 84 -17.53 19.03 5.25
C ASP A 84 -17.08 19.86 4.04
N PRO A 85 -15.93 19.54 3.43
CA PRO A 85 -15.52 20.24 2.23
C PRO A 85 -16.62 20.04 1.20
N VAL A 86 -17.36 21.10 0.89
CA VAL A 86 -18.20 21.17 -0.30
C VAL A 86 -17.27 20.85 -1.45
N ALA A 87 -17.43 19.65 -2.00
CA ALA A 87 -16.61 19.13 -3.07
C ALA A 87 -16.65 20.11 -4.24
N SER A 88 -15.63 20.95 -4.34
CA SER A 88 -15.22 21.47 -5.63
C SER A 88 -14.73 20.26 -6.41
N GLU A 89 -15.48 19.87 -7.44
CA GLU A 89 -15.17 18.73 -8.31
C GLU A 89 -13.66 18.71 -8.65
N PRO A 90 -12.95 17.61 -8.35
CA PRO A 90 -11.56 17.52 -8.77
C PRO A 90 -11.50 17.46 -10.31
N PRO A 91 -10.46 18.06 -10.92
CA PRO A 91 -10.23 17.89 -12.35
C PRO A 91 -10.10 16.40 -12.65
N ILE A 92 -10.60 15.98 -13.81
CA ILE A 92 -10.50 14.61 -14.31
C ILE A 92 -9.01 14.32 -14.53
N GLU A 93 -8.35 13.85 -13.47
CA GLU A 93 -7.03 13.27 -13.57
C GLU A 93 -7.20 11.93 -14.28
N GLU A 94 -6.66 11.86 -15.50
CA GLU A 94 -6.48 10.60 -16.20
C GLU A 94 -5.78 9.64 -15.24
N GLU A 95 -6.54 8.68 -14.71
CA GLU A 95 -6.06 7.63 -13.84
C GLU A 95 -4.89 6.92 -14.54
N LYS A 96 -3.67 7.34 -14.23
CA LYS A 96 -2.50 6.48 -14.26
C LYS A 96 -2.78 5.42 -13.20
N LYS A 97 -3.55 4.41 -13.61
CA LYS A 97 -3.89 3.24 -12.80
C LYS A 97 -2.58 2.60 -12.42
N ASP A 98 -2.11 2.88 -11.22
CA ASP A 98 -0.94 2.23 -10.67
C ASP A 98 -1.14 0.73 -10.79
N PRO A 99 -0.30 0.01 -11.55
CA PRO A 99 -0.46 -1.41 -11.81
C PRO A 99 -0.36 -2.26 -10.52
N PHE A 100 0.05 -1.65 -9.42
CA PHE A 100 0.16 -2.24 -8.09
C PHE A 100 -1.09 -2.07 -7.22
N LEU A 101 -1.91 -1.03 -7.43
CA LEU A 101 -3.11 -0.80 -6.61
C LEU A 101 -4.29 -1.73 -6.97
N ASN A 102 -4.20 -2.42 -8.12
CA ASN A 102 -5.17 -3.44 -8.57
C ASN A 102 -4.68 -4.88 -8.35
N ILE A 103 -3.79 -5.11 -7.38
CA ILE A 103 -3.45 -6.48 -6.93
C ILE A 103 -4.53 -6.90 -5.92
N ALA A 104 -5.75 -7.10 -6.42
CA ALA A 104 -6.73 -7.94 -5.72
C ALA A 104 -6.11 -9.32 -5.47
N PRO A 105 -6.59 -10.09 -4.47
CA PRO A 105 -6.17 -11.48 -4.29
C PRO A 105 -6.42 -12.27 -5.58
N LYS A 106 -5.37 -12.42 -6.39
CA LYS A 106 -5.44 -13.12 -7.68
C LYS A 106 -5.67 -14.61 -7.41
N LYS A 107 -6.31 -15.31 -8.35
CA LYS A 107 -6.40 -16.77 -8.29
C LYS A 107 -4.97 -17.34 -8.11
N PRO A 108 -4.76 -18.37 -7.26
CA PRO A 108 -3.42 -18.92 -7.03
C PRO A 108 -2.74 -19.44 -8.30
N ASN A 109 -3.53 -19.82 -9.31
CA ASN A 109 -3.07 -20.26 -10.63
C ASN A 109 -2.94 -19.10 -11.66
N TRP A 110 -3.04 -17.83 -11.26
CA TRP A 110 -2.92 -16.72 -12.21
C TRP A 110 -1.56 -16.73 -12.88
N ASP A 111 -0.50 -16.82 -12.09
CA ASP A 111 0.87 -16.70 -12.58
C ASP A 111 1.22 -17.84 -13.54
N LEU A 112 0.86 -19.07 -13.14
CA LEU A 112 1.00 -20.24 -13.99
C LEU A 112 0.20 -20.11 -15.30
N ARG A 113 -1.03 -19.59 -15.26
CA ARG A 113 -1.78 -19.29 -16.49
C ARG A 113 -1.05 -18.30 -17.38
N ARG A 114 -0.54 -17.20 -16.82
CA ARG A 114 0.20 -16.17 -17.57
C ARG A 114 1.45 -16.75 -18.22
N ASP A 115 2.21 -17.55 -17.49
CA ASP A 115 3.48 -18.10 -17.95
C ASP A 115 3.28 -19.22 -18.98
N VAL A 116 2.20 -19.99 -18.85
CA VAL A 116 1.80 -21.00 -19.84
C VAL A 116 1.18 -20.36 -21.09
N GLN A 117 0.44 -19.25 -20.95
CA GLN A 117 -0.26 -18.59 -22.05
C GLN A 117 0.68 -18.25 -23.20
N LYS A 118 1.86 -17.70 -22.91
CA LYS A 118 2.86 -17.36 -23.95
C LYS A 118 3.29 -18.56 -24.79
N LYS A 119 3.38 -19.76 -24.19
CA LYS A 119 3.74 -20.99 -24.89
C LYS A 119 2.57 -21.50 -25.74
N LEU A 120 1.34 -21.44 -25.19
CA LEU A 120 0.12 -21.79 -25.90
C LEU A 120 -0.10 -20.88 -27.11
N ASP A 121 0.02 -19.56 -26.96
CA ASP A 121 -0.13 -18.61 -28.07
C ASP A 121 0.85 -18.90 -29.22
N LYS A 122 2.09 -19.28 -28.88
CA LYS A 122 3.13 -19.63 -29.87
C LYS A 122 2.82 -20.96 -30.57
N LEU A 123 2.19 -21.90 -29.89
CA LEU A 123 1.75 -23.17 -30.46
C LEU A 123 0.50 -22.98 -31.32
N GLU A 124 -0.47 -22.21 -30.84
CA GLU A 124 -1.72 -21.87 -31.52
C GLU A 124 -1.44 -21.20 -32.86
N LYS A 125 -0.56 -20.19 -32.90
CA LYS A 125 -0.15 -19.53 -34.15
C LYS A 125 0.43 -20.51 -35.18
N ARG A 126 1.23 -21.49 -34.73
CA ARG A 126 1.78 -22.52 -35.63
C ARG A 126 0.72 -23.51 -36.09
N THR A 127 -0.20 -23.86 -35.20
CA THR A 127 -1.31 -24.76 -35.50
C THR A 127 -2.25 -24.14 -36.52
N GLN A 128 -2.64 -22.87 -36.33
CA GLN A 128 -3.43 -22.11 -37.30
C GLN A 128 -2.73 -22.01 -38.66
N LYS A 129 -1.42 -21.74 -38.67
CA LYS A 129 -0.63 -21.73 -39.91
C LYS A 129 -0.60 -23.09 -40.61
N ALA A 130 -0.42 -24.17 -39.86
CA ALA A 130 -0.42 -25.53 -40.41
C ALA A 130 -1.81 -25.92 -40.95
N ILE A 131 -2.89 -25.55 -40.25
CA ILE A 131 -4.27 -25.74 -40.72
C ILE A 131 -4.49 -25.01 -42.04
N PHE A 132 -4.05 -23.75 -42.14
CA PHE A 132 -4.17 -22.97 -43.36
C PHE A 132 -3.40 -23.60 -44.52
N GLN A 133 -2.17 -24.05 -44.29
CA GLN A 133 -1.36 -24.74 -45.31
C GLN A 133 -2.01 -26.04 -45.78
N LEU A 134 -2.58 -26.84 -44.87
CA LEU A 134 -3.27 -28.07 -45.22
C LEU A 134 -4.51 -27.78 -46.08
N MET A 135 -5.27 -26.74 -45.72
CA MET A 135 -6.43 -26.29 -46.49
C MET A 135 -6.04 -25.86 -47.91
N GLU A 136 -4.98 -25.07 -48.05
CA GLU A 136 -4.45 -24.62 -49.35
C GLU A 136 -3.99 -25.80 -50.23
N GLN A 137 -3.34 -26.79 -49.63
CA GLN A 137 -2.92 -27.99 -50.36
C GLN A 137 -4.13 -28.83 -50.82
N GLN A 138 -5.10 -29.06 -49.94
CA GLN A 138 -6.33 -29.79 -50.29
C GLN A 138 -7.12 -29.09 -51.39
N GLU A 139 -7.18 -27.76 -51.36
CA GLU A 139 -7.85 -26.99 -52.40
C GLU A 139 -7.12 -27.10 -53.75
N LYS A 140 -5.78 -27.01 -53.77
CA LYS A 140 -4.98 -27.23 -55.00
C LYS A 140 -5.12 -28.64 -55.56
N GLU A 141 -5.07 -29.66 -54.72
CA GLU A 141 -5.27 -31.05 -55.12
C GLU A 141 -6.66 -31.26 -55.72
N LYS A 142 -7.69 -30.64 -55.13
CA LYS A 142 -9.05 -30.68 -55.67
C LYS A 142 -9.16 -29.97 -57.02
N GLN A 143 -8.52 -28.80 -57.17
CA GLN A 143 -8.51 -28.06 -58.44
C GLN A 143 -7.79 -28.84 -59.55
N LEU A 144 -6.64 -29.45 -59.25
CA LEU A 144 -5.90 -30.31 -60.20
C LEU A 144 -6.74 -31.53 -60.63
N ALA A 145 -7.39 -32.20 -59.68
CA ALA A 145 -8.26 -33.34 -60.00
C ALA A 145 -9.49 -32.93 -60.84
N GLU A 146 -10.00 -31.72 -60.67
CA GLU A 146 -11.11 -31.18 -61.46
C GLU A 146 -10.67 -30.72 -62.86
N GLU A 147 -9.41 -30.28 -63.03
CA GLU A 147 -8.78 -29.95 -64.32
C GLU A 147 -8.48 -31.22 -65.14
N ASP A 148 -7.81 -32.22 -64.57
CA ASP A 148 -7.51 -33.50 -65.24
C ASP A 148 -8.80 -34.23 -65.69
N GLY A 149 -9.86 -34.18 -64.87
CA GLY A 149 -11.14 -34.80 -65.22
C GLY A 149 -11.91 -34.11 -66.35
N LYS A 150 -11.54 -32.88 -66.72
CA LYS A 150 -12.22 -32.08 -67.76
C LYS A 150 -11.57 -32.21 -69.12
N ASP A 151 -10.26 -32.46 -69.17
CA ASP A 151 -9.55 -32.72 -70.42
C ASP A 151 -9.94 -34.09 -71.02
N ASP A 152 -10.19 -35.10 -70.18
CA ASP A 152 -10.62 -36.45 -70.61
C ASP A 152 -12.05 -36.50 -71.20
N ASP A 153 -12.96 -35.58 -70.83
CA ASP A 153 -14.36 -35.54 -71.33
C ASP A 153 -14.51 -34.75 -72.65
N SER A 154 -13.50 -33.95 -73.03
CA SER A 154 -13.55 -33.10 -74.23
C SER A 154 -13.06 -33.81 -75.52
N GLY A 155 -12.63 -35.07 -75.42
CA GLY A 155 -11.93 -35.81 -76.47
C GLY A 155 -12.72 -36.86 -77.26
N ASN A 156 -14.05 -36.94 -77.15
CA ASN A 156 -14.87 -37.92 -77.90
C ASN A 156 -15.96 -37.31 -78.77
#